data_AF-A0A963KQY3-F1
#
_entry.id   AF-A0A963KQY3-F1
#
_cell.length_a   1.000
_cell.length_b   1.000
_cell.length_c   1.000
_cell.angle_alpha   90.00
_cell.angle_beta   90.00
_cell.angle_gamma   90.00
#
_symmetry.space_group_name_H-M   'P 1'
#
loop_
_entity.id
_entity.type
_entity.pdbx_description
1 polymer ?
#
loop_
_entity_poly.entity_id
_entity_poly.type
_entity_poly.pdbx_seq_one_letter_code
_entity_poly.pdbx_strand_id
1 'polypeptide(L)' 'MAKSDYYEILGVAQGVSDSDLKRAYRKQAMRYHPDRNPGD' A
#
# COMPACT_ATOMS: atom_id res chain seq x y z
N MET A 1 21.27 -4.01 -4.12
CA MET A 1 19.91 -4.20 -4.66
C MET A 1 18.95 -3.94 -3.51
N ALA A 2 18.34 -2.75 -3.49
CA ALA A 2 17.45 -2.34 -2.42
C ALA A 2 16.26 -3.31 -2.39
N LYS A 3 16.23 -4.18 -1.37
CA LYS A 3 15.08 -5.04 -1.09
C LYS A 3 13.92 -4.08 -0.87
N SER A 4 13.05 -3.93 -1.86
CA SER A 4 11.89 -3.06 -1.77
C SER A 4 11.15 -3.43 -0.50
N ASP A 5 11.18 -2.55 0.50
CA ASP A 5 10.55 -2.85 1.78
C ASP A 5 9.05 -2.66 1.59
N TYR A 6 8.37 -3.74 1.20
CA TYR A 6 6.95 -3.73 0.88
C TYR A 6 6.11 -3.22 2.04
N TYR A 7 6.59 -3.42 3.27
CA TYR A 7 5.95 -2.90 4.47
C TYR A 7 6.08 -1.37 4.54
N GLU A 8 7.24 -0.80 4.21
CA GLU A 8 7.40 0.67 4.11
C GLU A 8 6.56 1.27 2.98
N ILE A 9 6.50 0.62 1.81
CA ILE A 9 5.68 1.08 0.67
C ILE A 9 4.20 1.14 1.06
N LEU A 10 3.73 0.11 1.78
CA LEU A 10 2.37 0.06 2.30
C LEU A 10 2.18 0.92 3.56
N GLY A 11 3.25 1.49 4.13
CA GLY A 11 3.22 2.31 5.33
C GLY A 11 2.84 1.55 6.60
N VAL A 12 3.22 0.27 6.68
CA VAL A 12 2.91 -0.63 7.80
C VAL A 12 4.18 -1.21 8.41
N ALA A 13 4.11 -1.63 9.67
CA ALA A 13 5.23 -2.30 10.34
C ALA A 13 5.39 -3.76 9.88
N GLN A 14 6.61 -4.29 9.97
CA GLN A 14 6.86 -5.72 9.84
C GLN A 14 6.20 -6.46 11.01
N GLY A 15 5.34 -7.44 10.72
CA GLY A 15 4.53 -8.15 11.72
C GLY A 15 3.11 -7.59 11.91
N VAL A 16 2.68 -6.67 11.06
CA VAL A 16 1.28 -6.22 10.98
C VAL A 16 0.33 -7.39 10.70
N SER A 17 -0.89 -7.33 11.24
CA SER A 17 -1.92 -8.34 11.00
C SER A 17 -2.35 -8.38 9.53
N ASP A 18 -2.77 -9.54 9.03
CA ASP A 18 -3.30 -9.69 7.67
C ASP A 18 -4.46 -8.74 7.37
N SER A 19 -5.31 -8.47 8.38
CA SER A 19 -6.42 -7.53 8.27
C SER A 19 -5.94 -6.10 8.05
N ASP A 20 -4.91 -5.68 8.76
CA ASP A 20 -4.34 -4.34 8.66
C ASP A 20 -3.52 -4.17 7.38
N LEU A 21 -2.79 -5.21 6.96
CA LEU A 21 -2.09 -5.25 5.68
C LEU A 21 -3.07 -5.05 4.51
N LYS A 22 -4.19 -5.79 4.52
CA LYS A 22 -5.25 -5.64 3.50
C LYS A 22 -5.89 -4.26 3.55
N ARG A 23 -6.07 -3.67 4.74
CA ARG A 23 -6.61 -2.31 4.89
C ARG A 23 -5.65 -1.26 4.31
N ALA A 24 -4.36 -1.36 4.61
CA ALA A 24 -3.32 -0.46 4.09
C ALA A 24 -3.23 -0.54 2.56
N TYR A 25 -3.24 -1.76 2.00
CA TYR A 25 -3.26 -1.97 0.56
C TYR A 25 -4.46 -1.29 -0.11
N ARG A 26 -5.69 -1.53 0.38
CA ARG A 26 -6.90 -0.90 -0.19
C ARG A 26 -6.83 0.63 -0.14
N LYS A 27 -6.28 1.19 0.93
CA LYS A 27 -6.11 2.64 1.06
C LYS A 27 -5.17 3.19 -0.01
N GLN A 28 -4.03 2.54 -0.25
CA GLN A 28 -3.11 2.97 -1.30
C GLN A 28 -3.63 2.71 -2.71
N ALA A 29 -4.27 1.57 -2.96
CA ALA A 29 -4.90 1.28 -4.23
C ALA A 29 -5.95 2.34 -4.59
N MET A 30 -6.76 2.79 -3.63
CA MET A 30 -7.74 3.86 -3.84
C MET A 30 -7.11 5.24 -4.04
N ARG A 31 -5.96 5.49 -3.39
CA ARG A 31 -5.22 6.75 -3.54
C ARG A 31 -4.58 6.87 -4.91
N TYR A 32 -4.14 5.77 -5.51
CA TYR A 32 -3.47 5.73 -6.82
C TYR A 32 -4.35 5.05 -7.89
N HIS A 33 -5.65 4.96 -7.66
CA HIS A 33 -6.54 4.29 -8.60
C HIS A 33 -6.66 5.14 -9.87
N PRO A 34 -6.43 4.58 -11.07
CA PRO A 34 -6.48 5.34 -12.33
C PRO A 34 -7.88 5.95 -12.56
N ASP A 35 -8.95 5.22 -12.22
CA ASP A 35 -10.32 5.74 -12.32
C ASP A 35 -10.61 6.93 -11.40
N ARG A 36 -9.88 7.07 -10.28
CA ARG A 36 -10.08 8.15 -9.29
C ARG A 36 -9.12 9.32 -9.51
N ASN A 37 -7.95 9.07 -10.09
CA ASN A 37 -7.00 10.09 -10.52
C ASN A 37 -6.70 9.91 -12.01
N PRO A 38 -7.66 10.23 -12.89
CA PRO A 38 -7.42 10.19 -14.33
C PRO A 38 -6.36 11.24 -14.68
N GLY A 39 -5.15 10.80 -15.01
CA GLY A 39 -4.06 11.65 -15.52
C GLY A 39 -2.80 11.77 -14.65
N ASP A 40 -2.65 10.95 -13.61
CA ASP A 40 -1.38 10.76 -12.86
C ASP A 40 -0.70 9.44 -13.27
#